data_AF-A0A968LV91-F1
#
_entry.id   AF-A0A968LV91-F1
#
_cell.length_a   1.000
_cell.length_b   1.000
_cell.length_c   1.000
_cell.angle_alpha   90.00
_cell.angle_beta   90.00
_cell.angle_gamma   90.00
#
_symmetry.space_group_name_H-M   'P 1'
#
loop_
_entity.id
_entity.type
_entity.pdbx_description
1 polymer ?
#
loop_
_entity_poly.entity_id
_entity_poly.type
_entity_poly.pdbx_seq_one_letter_code
_entity_poly.pdbx_strand_id
1 'polypeptide(L)'
;MSDKEHESSINSENSDDRGNDAKQVNVQAKEFVDSCNRIFDDLKKLIYQRQWFNFFLYFGFLLTLLFAPGLGFLYPFIEKVLENNGFFNANFYNFLFIGLIFFAFFSCLILKIVGIIKHSRRRARLFLSAFVLFLILIVGNLSLIRLDSIPGEINDRLSSGEESLFDKNSSESIIYKSNRNALRIAANPFNRPFKIATSLPINWVKGTFTAEEVLRGVAIAQQEWNNDKKHKNSQMIVLVADDGYDNPDKEDAVAREVAEKLTVQKDILGVVGHFSSATTQATADVYEKKKVVLISPTSTAIRCNESANKSNESSDCLKLNKYVFRTALSEETVIKNLLRYINQTADKSKVAIIYEENDPYSRFYKSIFMKQLQSINKNLIEVVNPSNAIDKCDASALGQLNLSGCFSFIKAEKVNTLLLIPSQKNNVWVEKVIEFNREKNYTILGSDTMYQQNFINVNGKTREETEGMLISLSWHRRIDSKSSCNNESLELECRAAKVFTDQRENEFRPLGINWRTATGYDAAEALFYAIDTARNSCWIQQHFGIRSDCIKNSLQQNLSDNKGIKVSQGIIKFTNNGDRDGINGVIVKASGGSFSRAPDSKR
;
A
#
# COMPACT_ATOMS: atom_id res chain seq x y z
N MET A 1 35.88 24.23 -48.96
CA MET A 1 36.21 23.91 -50.36
C MET A 1 36.54 22.43 -50.43
N SER A 2 35.71 21.68 -51.18
CA SER A 2 35.86 20.30 -51.66
C SER A 2 35.87 19.21 -50.58
N ASP A 3 34.80 18.46 -50.33
CA ASP A 3 34.04 17.51 -51.17
C ASP A 3 34.81 16.22 -51.53
N LYS A 4 34.30 15.11 -50.98
CA LYS A 4 34.00 13.80 -51.61
C LYS A 4 33.55 12.83 -50.50
N GLU A 5 32.25 12.73 -50.25
CA GLU A 5 31.32 11.76 -50.85
C GLU A 5 31.70 10.29 -50.62
N HIS A 6 31.10 9.70 -49.58
CA HIS A 6 30.69 8.31 -49.59
C HIS A 6 29.23 8.24 -49.11
N GLU A 7 28.33 8.08 -50.07
CA GLU A 7 26.92 7.75 -49.85
C GLU A 7 26.79 6.37 -49.22
N SER A 8 26.17 6.29 -48.04
CA SER A 8 25.47 5.10 -47.59
C SER A 8 24.01 5.48 -47.35
N SER A 9 23.16 5.13 -48.30
CA SER A 9 21.71 5.28 -48.24
C SER A 9 21.12 4.51 -47.06
N ILE A 10 20.69 5.22 -46.02
CA ILE A 10 19.78 4.70 -45.00
C ILE A 10 18.40 4.68 -45.65
N ASN A 11 17.97 3.51 -46.11
CA ASN A 11 16.60 3.30 -46.53
C ASN A 11 15.67 3.50 -45.33
N SER A 12 14.78 4.47 -45.50
CA SER A 12 13.54 4.64 -44.75
C SER A 12 12.57 3.50 -45.08
N GLU A 13 12.74 2.35 -44.44
CA GLU A 13 11.73 1.28 -44.42
C GLU A 13 11.51 0.88 -42.95
N ASN A 14 10.67 1.64 -42.25
CA ASN A 14 10.02 1.16 -41.01
C ASN A 14 8.82 2.00 -40.55
N SER A 15 8.25 2.85 -41.43
CA SER A 15 7.05 3.65 -41.12
C SER A 15 5.78 3.19 -41.83
N ASP A 16 5.83 2.22 -42.75
CA ASP A 16 4.65 1.74 -43.48
C ASP A 16 4.01 0.45 -42.91
N ASP A 17 4.74 -0.36 -42.14
CA ASP A 17 4.20 -1.62 -41.61
C ASP A 17 3.18 -1.41 -40.46
N ARG A 18 3.36 -0.39 -39.62
CA ARG A 18 2.39 -0.09 -38.54
C ARG A 18 1.09 0.54 -39.06
N GLY A 19 1.13 1.18 -40.22
CA GLY A 19 -0.05 1.78 -40.87
C GLY A 19 -0.92 0.74 -41.57
N ASN A 20 -0.30 -0.29 -42.15
CA ASN A 20 -1.00 -1.41 -42.78
C ASN A 20 -1.60 -2.37 -41.75
N ASP A 21 -0.90 -2.69 -40.66
CA ASP A 21 -1.45 -3.55 -39.59
C ASP A 21 -2.68 -2.92 -38.91
N ALA A 22 -2.64 -1.62 -38.60
CA ALA A 22 -3.77 -0.92 -37.98
C ALA A 22 -4.99 -0.78 -38.92
N LYS A 23 -4.76 -0.67 -40.23
CA LYS A 23 -5.84 -0.70 -41.23
C LYS A 23 -6.41 -2.11 -41.39
N GLN A 24 -5.56 -3.14 -41.39
CA GLN A 24 -5.98 -4.52 -41.57
C GLN A 24 -6.77 -5.04 -40.34
N VAL A 25 -6.38 -4.64 -39.12
CA VAL A 25 -7.12 -4.92 -37.90
C VAL A 25 -8.49 -4.20 -37.88
N ASN A 26 -8.57 -2.96 -38.37
CA ASN A 26 -9.85 -2.24 -38.47
C ASN A 26 -10.80 -2.82 -39.53
N VAL A 27 -10.26 -3.34 -40.65
CA VAL A 27 -11.06 -4.02 -41.68
C VAL A 27 -11.59 -5.35 -41.14
N GLN A 28 -10.76 -6.15 -40.47
CA GLN A 28 -11.19 -7.41 -39.84
C GLN A 28 -12.21 -7.19 -38.72
N ALA A 29 -12.05 -6.13 -37.91
CA ALA A 29 -13.03 -5.77 -36.88
C ALA A 29 -14.38 -5.37 -37.49
N LYS A 30 -14.38 -4.65 -38.61
CA LYS A 30 -15.60 -4.26 -39.32
C LYS A 30 -16.31 -5.47 -39.95
N GLU A 31 -15.58 -6.36 -40.62
CA GLU A 31 -16.12 -7.60 -41.19
C GLU A 31 -16.70 -8.53 -40.12
N PHE A 32 -16.10 -8.55 -38.92
CA PHE A 32 -16.63 -9.29 -37.78
C PHE A 32 -17.94 -8.69 -37.26
N VAL A 33 -18.01 -7.37 -37.07
CA VAL A 33 -19.24 -6.67 -36.64
C VAL A 33 -20.38 -6.87 -37.66
N ASP A 34 -20.07 -6.79 -38.96
CA ASP A 34 -21.06 -7.04 -40.02
C ASP A 34 -21.53 -8.51 -40.04
N SER A 35 -20.67 -9.45 -39.64
CA SER A 35 -21.05 -10.85 -39.46
C SER A 35 -21.93 -11.07 -38.23
N CYS A 36 -21.64 -10.40 -37.11
CA CYS A 36 -22.51 -10.42 -35.92
C CYS A 36 -23.89 -9.83 -36.22
N ASN A 37 -23.96 -8.70 -36.92
CA ASN A 37 -25.23 -8.07 -37.29
C ASN A 37 -26.09 -8.97 -38.19
N ARG A 38 -25.48 -9.67 -39.15
CA ARG A 38 -26.16 -10.67 -39.99
C ARG A 38 -26.74 -11.83 -39.16
N ILE A 39 -25.97 -12.34 -38.20
CA ILE A 39 -26.44 -13.40 -37.28
C ILE A 39 -27.63 -12.91 -36.44
N PHE A 40 -27.60 -11.67 -35.95
CA PHE A 40 -28.72 -11.10 -35.20
C PHE A 40 -29.97 -10.90 -36.06
N ASP A 41 -29.82 -10.49 -37.31
CA ASP A 41 -30.95 -10.34 -38.24
C ASP A 41 -31.55 -11.68 -38.65
N ASP A 42 -30.73 -12.72 -38.80
CA ASP A 42 -31.21 -14.09 -39.03
C ASP A 42 -31.96 -14.65 -37.80
N LEU A 43 -31.45 -14.40 -36.59
CA LEU A 43 -32.16 -14.74 -35.35
C LEU A 43 -33.50 -14.00 -35.24
N LYS A 44 -33.56 -12.71 -35.60
CA LYS A 44 -34.82 -11.94 -35.63
C LYS A 44 -35.81 -12.50 -36.67
N LYS A 45 -35.34 -12.88 -37.86
CA LYS A 45 -36.19 -13.54 -38.88
C LYS A 45 -36.76 -14.86 -38.39
N LEU A 46 -35.97 -15.66 -37.69
CA LEU A 46 -36.41 -16.94 -37.12
C LEU A 46 -37.49 -16.73 -36.03
N ILE A 47 -37.35 -15.69 -35.19
CA ILE A 47 -38.39 -15.30 -34.22
C ILE A 47 -39.66 -14.84 -34.94
N TYR A 48 -39.53 -13.95 -35.92
CA TYR A 48 -40.68 -13.39 -36.66
C TYR A 48 -41.47 -14.47 -37.41
N GLN A 49 -40.77 -15.46 -37.98
CA GLN A 49 -41.37 -16.61 -38.65
C GLN A 49 -41.83 -17.71 -37.69
N ARG A 50 -41.75 -17.50 -36.37
CA ARG A 50 -42.09 -18.46 -35.31
C ARG A 50 -41.38 -19.81 -35.43
N GLN A 51 -40.19 -19.83 -36.05
CA GLN A 51 -39.36 -21.03 -36.19
C GLN A 51 -38.53 -21.28 -34.93
N TRP A 52 -39.22 -21.45 -33.80
CA TRP A 52 -38.61 -21.54 -32.48
C TRP A 52 -37.57 -22.65 -32.35
N PHE A 53 -37.81 -23.80 -32.99
CA PHE A 53 -36.83 -24.90 -32.98
C PHE A 53 -35.49 -24.50 -33.61
N ASN A 54 -35.52 -23.85 -34.77
CA ASN A 54 -34.31 -23.40 -35.47
C ASN A 54 -33.64 -22.25 -34.72
N PHE A 55 -34.44 -21.32 -34.17
CA PHE A 55 -33.93 -20.25 -33.31
C PHE A 55 -33.15 -20.80 -32.12
N PHE A 56 -33.72 -21.75 -31.36
CA PHE A 56 -33.05 -22.33 -30.20
C PHE A 56 -31.83 -23.17 -30.57
N LEU A 57 -31.85 -23.86 -31.72
CA LEU A 57 -30.69 -24.62 -32.21
C LEU A 57 -29.53 -23.68 -32.59
N TYR A 58 -29.83 -22.60 -33.31
CA TYR A 58 -28.85 -21.62 -33.77
C TYR A 58 -28.28 -20.79 -32.61
N PHE A 59 -29.15 -20.37 -31.68
CA PHE A 59 -28.76 -19.66 -30.47
C PHE A 59 -27.92 -20.53 -29.53
N GLY A 60 -28.27 -21.82 -29.37
CA GLY A 60 -27.49 -22.78 -28.59
C GLY A 60 -26.12 -23.06 -29.19
N PHE A 61 -26.00 -23.13 -30.52
CA PHE A 61 -24.72 -23.23 -31.22
C PHE A 61 -23.85 -21.97 -31.05
N LEU A 62 -24.47 -20.79 -31.09
CA LEU A 62 -23.77 -19.52 -30.86
C LEU A 62 -23.24 -19.41 -29.43
N LEU A 63 -24.05 -19.82 -28.44
CA LEU A 63 -23.63 -19.86 -27.04
C LEU A 63 -22.47 -20.83 -26.83
N THR A 64 -22.52 -22.02 -27.43
CA THR A 64 -21.44 -23.01 -27.28
C THR A 64 -20.13 -22.54 -27.89
N LEU A 65 -20.16 -21.74 -28.96
CA LEU A 65 -18.99 -21.04 -29.50
C LEU A 65 -18.49 -19.92 -28.57
N LEU A 66 -19.38 -19.12 -27.99
CA LEU A 66 -19.04 -18.05 -27.04
C LEU A 66 -18.39 -18.58 -25.74
N PHE A 67 -18.71 -19.81 -25.35
CA PHE A 67 -18.20 -20.46 -24.14
C PHE A 67 -17.17 -21.57 -24.44
N ALA A 68 -16.67 -21.67 -25.69
CA ALA A 68 -15.63 -22.63 -26.04
C ALA A 68 -14.25 -22.19 -25.48
N PRO A 69 -13.44 -23.11 -24.92
CA PRO A 69 -12.12 -22.78 -24.39
C PRO A 69 -11.20 -22.35 -25.54
N GLY A 70 -10.80 -21.08 -25.56
CA GLY A 70 -9.92 -20.50 -26.59
C GLY A 70 -10.34 -19.13 -27.12
N LEU A 71 -11.58 -18.70 -26.88
CA LEU A 71 -12.12 -17.41 -27.37
C LEU A 71 -12.18 -16.32 -26.28
N GLY A 72 -11.55 -16.52 -25.13
CA GLY A 72 -11.51 -15.56 -24.01
C GLY A 72 -10.95 -14.17 -24.38
N PHE A 73 -10.19 -14.07 -25.47
CA PHE A 73 -9.68 -12.79 -25.98
C PHE A 73 -10.76 -11.89 -26.61
N LEU A 74 -11.92 -12.43 -27.00
CA LEU A 74 -13.04 -11.66 -27.57
C LEU A 74 -13.94 -11.04 -26.50
N TYR A 75 -13.82 -11.48 -25.25
CA TYR A 75 -14.67 -11.06 -24.14
C TYR A 75 -14.65 -9.54 -23.89
N PRO A 76 -13.48 -8.86 -23.91
CA PRO A 76 -13.42 -7.39 -23.74
C PRO A 76 -14.10 -6.62 -24.88
N PHE A 77 -14.15 -7.22 -26.08
CA PHE A 77 -14.78 -6.60 -27.25
C PHE A 77 -16.31 -6.72 -27.19
N ILE A 78 -16.79 -7.89 -26.75
CA ILE A 78 -18.21 -8.17 -26.52
C ILE A 78 -18.75 -7.31 -25.37
N GLU A 79 -17.98 -7.15 -24.28
CA GLU A 79 -18.30 -6.27 -23.15
C GLU A 79 -18.54 -4.83 -23.61
N LYS A 80 -17.66 -4.30 -24.47
CA LYS A 80 -17.74 -2.94 -25.03
C LYS A 80 -18.95 -2.74 -25.97
N VAL A 81 -19.36 -3.79 -26.68
CA VAL A 81 -20.55 -3.78 -27.55
C VAL A 81 -21.84 -3.85 -26.74
N LEU A 82 -21.85 -4.59 -25.63
CA LEU A 82 -23.02 -4.73 -24.76
C LEU A 82 -23.26 -3.48 -23.89
N GLU A 83 -22.20 -2.82 -23.40
CA GLU A 83 -22.30 -1.55 -22.67
C GLU A 83 -22.86 -0.42 -23.55
N ASN A 84 -22.42 -0.32 -24.80
CA ASN A 84 -22.87 0.74 -25.72
C ASN A 84 -24.33 0.61 -26.17
N ASN A 85 -24.95 -0.56 -26.04
CA ASN A 85 -26.30 -0.80 -26.52
C ASN A 85 -27.36 -0.86 -25.40
N GLY A 86 -27.00 -0.53 -24.15
CA GLY A 86 -27.97 -0.33 -23.05
C GLY A 86 -28.75 -1.58 -22.63
N PHE A 87 -28.29 -2.78 -22.96
CA PHE A 87 -28.98 -4.04 -22.67
C PHE A 87 -28.65 -4.58 -21.27
N PHE A 88 -28.93 -3.86 -20.18
CA PHE A 88 -28.93 -4.52 -18.86
C PHE A 88 -29.96 -3.96 -17.86
N ASN A 89 -30.94 -4.79 -17.55
CA ASN A 89 -31.39 -5.02 -16.18
C ASN A 89 -31.98 -6.45 -16.00
N ALA A 90 -31.81 -7.01 -14.79
CA ALA A 90 -32.36 -8.26 -14.21
C ALA A 90 -31.62 -9.62 -14.39
N ASN A 91 -30.84 -9.94 -13.37
CA ASN A 91 -30.89 -11.12 -12.46
C ASN A 91 -30.76 -12.57 -12.96
N PHE A 92 -30.18 -13.37 -12.05
CA PHE A 92 -30.18 -14.84 -11.82
C PHE A 92 -31.33 -15.66 -12.46
N TYR A 93 -32.48 -15.03 -12.70
CA TYR A 93 -33.55 -15.55 -13.54
C TYR A 93 -33.07 -15.95 -14.93
N ASN A 94 -32.16 -15.22 -15.57
CA ASN A 94 -31.70 -15.60 -16.92
C ASN A 94 -30.85 -16.88 -16.93
N PHE A 95 -30.08 -17.16 -15.87
CA PHE A 95 -29.31 -18.41 -15.79
C PHE A 95 -30.22 -19.61 -15.45
N LEU A 96 -31.19 -19.41 -14.54
CA LEU A 96 -32.22 -20.41 -14.25
C LEU A 96 -33.15 -20.63 -15.45
N PHE A 97 -33.45 -19.57 -16.22
CA PHE A 97 -34.30 -19.59 -17.41
C PHE A 97 -33.59 -20.23 -18.60
N ILE A 98 -32.30 -19.96 -18.81
CA ILE A 98 -31.47 -20.66 -19.80
C ILE A 98 -31.32 -22.13 -19.40
N GLY A 99 -31.07 -22.42 -18.11
CA GLY A 99 -31.05 -23.79 -17.58
C GLY A 99 -32.39 -24.53 -17.75
N LEU A 100 -33.52 -23.85 -17.51
CA LEU A 100 -34.87 -24.37 -17.73
C LEU A 100 -35.19 -24.54 -19.22
N ILE A 101 -34.71 -23.66 -20.10
CA ILE A 101 -34.82 -23.81 -21.56
C ILE A 101 -34.00 -25.01 -22.02
N PHE A 102 -32.78 -25.20 -21.51
CA PHE A 102 -31.98 -26.39 -21.80
C PHE A 102 -32.63 -27.67 -21.26
N PHE A 103 -33.17 -27.65 -20.05
CA PHE A 103 -33.89 -28.78 -19.45
C PHE A 103 -35.17 -29.11 -20.23
N ALA A 104 -35.94 -28.10 -20.63
CA ALA A 104 -37.15 -28.27 -21.44
C ALA A 104 -36.83 -28.74 -22.87
N PHE A 105 -35.76 -28.20 -23.49
CA PHE A 105 -35.28 -28.60 -24.81
C PHE A 105 -34.81 -30.06 -24.80
N PHE A 106 -33.98 -30.46 -23.83
CA PHE A 106 -33.54 -31.85 -23.71
C PHE A 106 -34.67 -32.79 -23.31
N SER A 107 -35.62 -32.37 -22.46
CA SER A 107 -36.80 -33.18 -22.14
C SER A 107 -37.71 -33.39 -23.36
N CYS A 108 -37.93 -32.37 -24.19
CA CYS A 108 -38.65 -32.49 -25.46
C CYS A 108 -37.91 -33.35 -26.48
N LEU A 109 -36.58 -33.24 -26.55
CA LEU A 109 -35.73 -34.07 -27.40
C LEU A 109 -35.78 -35.54 -26.96
N ILE A 110 -35.73 -35.81 -25.66
CA ILE A 110 -35.88 -37.14 -25.06
C ILE A 110 -37.26 -37.72 -25.37
N LEU A 111 -38.35 -36.98 -25.22
CA LEU A 111 -39.71 -37.47 -25.51
C LEU A 111 -39.89 -37.81 -27.00
N LYS A 112 -39.36 -36.99 -27.92
CA LYS A 112 -39.37 -37.30 -29.37
C LYS A 112 -38.49 -38.50 -29.70
N ILE A 113 -37.32 -38.61 -29.08
CA ILE A 113 -36.38 -39.71 -29.32
C ILE A 113 -36.92 -41.02 -28.72
N VAL A 114 -37.59 -41.02 -27.56
CA VAL A 114 -38.27 -42.19 -26.99
C VAL A 114 -39.43 -42.65 -27.91
N GLY A 115 -40.15 -41.72 -28.52
CA GLY A 115 -41.14 -42.04 -29.57
C GLY A 115 -40.52 -42.73 -30.80
N ILE A 116 -39.30 -42.34 -31.17
CA ILE A 116 -38.54 -42.90 -32.32
C ILE A 116 -37.82 -44.21 -31.94
N ILE A 117 -37.42 -44.39 -30.68
CA ILE A 117 -36.65 -45.54 -30.17
C ILE A 117 -37.51 -46.80 -29.96
N LYS A 118 -38.85 -46.69 -30.00
CA LYS A 118 -39.77 -47.83 -29.86
C LYS A 118 -39.47 -49.00 -30.82
N HIS A 119 -38.71 -48.75 -31.90
CA HIS A 119 -38.32 -49.76 -32.89
C HIS A 119 -36.83 -50.18 -32.95
N SER A 120 -35.91 -49.70 -32.10
CA SER A 120 -34.50 -50.13 -32.20
C SER A 120 -33.71 -50.10 -30.89
N ARG A 121 -33.56 -51.29 -30.27
CA ARG A 121 -32.74 -51.51 -29.05
C ARG A 121 -31.25 -51.17 -29.23
N ARG A 122 -30.72 -51.24 -30.46
CA ARG A 122 -29.29 -51.00 -30.74
C ARG A 122 -28.93 -49.51 -30.71
N ARG A 123 -29.86 -48.65 -31.16
CA ARG A 123 -29.68 -47.18 -31.15
C ARG A 123 -29.82 -46.59 -29.74
N ALA A 124 -30.66 -47.18 -28.89
CA ALA A 124 -30.81 -46.76 -27.50
C ALA A 124 -29.53 -46.94 -26.67
N ARG A 125 -28.79 -48.04 -26.86
CA ARG A 125 -27.52 -48.29 -26.14
C ARG A 125 -26.42 -47.32 -26.56
N LEU A 126 -26.25 -47.09 -27.87
CA LEU A 126 -25.29 -46.11 -28.39
C LEU A 126 -25.56 -44.70 -27.87
N PHE A 127 -26.84 -44.32 -27.78
CA PHE A 127 -27.23 -43.03 -27.23
C PHE A 127 -26.97 -42.92 -25.73
N LEU A 128 -27.29 -43.96 -24.94
CA LEU A 128 -27.02 -43.96 -23.50
C LEU A 128 -25.51 -43.86 -23.22
N SER A 129 -24.69 -44.57 -24.01
CA SER A 129 -23.23 -44.48 -23.91
C SER A 129 -22.71 -43.09 -24.29
N ALA A 130 -23.22 -42.49 -25.37
CA ALA A 130 -22.85 -41.13 -25.77
C ALA A 130 -23.32 -40.07 -24.75
N PHE A 131 -24.50 -40.25 -24.15
CA PHE A 131 -25.04 -39.38 -23.12
C PHE A 131 -24.24 -39.45 -21.83
N VAL A 132 -23.87 -40.66 -21.37
CA VAL A 132 -22.99 -40.84 -20.22
C VAL A 132 -21.62 -40.24 -20.49
N LEU A 133 -21.05 -40.44 -21.69
CA LEU A 133 -19.78 -39.82 -22.08
C LEU A 133 -19.88 -38.29 -22.11
N PHE A 134 -20.97 -37.73 -22.61
CA PHE A 134 -21.21 -36.30 -22.66
C PHE A 134 -21.45 -35.70 -21.27
N LEU A 135 -22.16 -36.42 -20.38
CA LEU A 135 -22.34 -36.02 -18.98
C LEU A 135 -21.00 -36.08 -18.23
N ILE A 136 -20.17 -37.09 -18.49
CA ILE A 136 -18.80 -37.20 -17.97
C ILE A 136 -17.92 -36.07 -18.54
N LEU A 137 -18.10 -35.68 -19.81
CA LEU A 137 -17.39 -34.54 -20.40
C LEU A 137 -17.87 -33.20 -19.86
N ILE A 138 -19.16 -33.04 -19.52
CA ILE A 138 -19.69 -31.82 -18.89
C ILE A 138 -19.24 -31.74 -17.42
N VAL A 139 -19.40 -32.82 -16.65
CA VAL A 139 -18.95 -32.88 -15.25
C VAL A 139 -17.42 -32.81 -15.18
N GLY A 140 -16.73 -33.46 -16.12
CA GLY A 140 -15.29 -33.39 -16.31
C GLY A 140 -14.82 -32.00 -16.71
N ASN A 141 -15.52 -31.32 -17.63
CA ASN A 141 -15.24 -29.92 -17.97
C ASN A 141 -15.55 -28.98 -16.81
N LEU A 142 -16.63 -29.18 -16.05
CA LEU A 142 -16.91 -28.43 -14.81
C LEU A 142 -15.83 -28.65 -13.74
N SER A 143 -15.22 -29.84 -13.70
CA SER A 143 -14.07 -30.16 -12.85
C SER A 143 -12.74 -29.60 -13.40
N LEU A 144 -12.65 -29.41 -14.72
CA LEU A 144 -11.51 -28.86 -15.45
C LEU A 144 -11.60 -27.34 -15.66
N ILE A 145 -12.72 -26.70 -15.30
CA ILE A 145 -12.77 -25.27 -14.94
C ILE A 145 -12.03 -25.12 -13.60
N ARG A 146 -10.73 -25.45 -13.60
CA ARG A 146 -9.76 -24.63 -12.90
C ARG A 146 -9.80 -23.29 -13.62
N LEU A 147 -10.71 -22.42 -13.18
CA LEU A 147 -10.65 -20.98 -13.40
C LEU A 147 -9.25 -20.55 -13.00
N ASP A 148 -8.41 -20.39 -14.01
CA ASP A 148 -7.03 -19.95 -14.01
C ASP A 148 -6.16 -20.45 -12.85
N SER A 149 -5.09 -21.16 -13.24
CA SER A 149 -3.82 -21.24 -12.51
C SER A 149 -3.75 -20.26 -11.34
N ILE A 150 -3.65 -20.80 -10.12
CA ILE A 150 -3.08 -20.09 -8.97
C ILE A 150 -1.95 -19.22 -9.52
N PRO A 151 -2.10 -17.88 -9.56
CA PRO A 151 -1.16 -17.06 -10.29
C PRO A 151 0.21 -17.19 -9.65
N GLY A 152 1.11 -17.76 -10.45
CA GLY A 152 2.55 -17.71 -10.29
C GLY A 152 3.07 -18.56 -9.13
N GLU A 153 4.02 -19.42 -9.47
CA GLU A 153 5.29 -19.45 -8.76
C GLU A 153 5.78 -18.01 -8.49
N ILE A 154 5.21 -17.33 -7.50
CA ILE A 154 6.07 -16.62 -6.58
C ILE A 154 6.88 -17.75 -6.00
N ASN A 155 8.21 -17.68 -6.13
CA ASN A 155 9.14 -18.56 -5.45
C ASN A 155 8.58 -18.82 -4.04
N ASP A 156 7.97 -19.99 -3.82
CA ASP A 156 7.06 -20.24 -2.67
C ASP A 156 7.80 -19.88 -1.38
N ARG A 157 9.13 -19.94 -1.40
CA ARG A 157 10.13 -19.46 -0.44
C ARG A 157 9.91 -18.06 0.15
N LEU A 158 9.62 -17.02 -0.65
CA LEU A 158 9.52 -15.63 -0.19
C LEU A 158 8.19 -15.34 0.53
N SER A 159 7.11 -16.04 0.17
CA SER A 159 5.81 -15.94 0.85
C SER A 159 5.63 -16.98 1.96
N SER A 160 6.37 -18.10 1.89
CA SER A 160 6.37 -19.20 2.85
C SER A 160 7.42 -19.08 3.95
N GLY A 161 8.35 -18.13 3.88
CA GLY A 161 9.32 -17.86 4.94
C GLY A 161 10.41 -18.91 5.11
N GLU A 162 10.86 -19.57 4.04
CA GLU A 162 12.04 -20.46 4.10
C GLU A 162 13.34 -19.70 4.39
N GLU A 163 13.35 -18.38 4.22
CA GLU A 163 14.46 -17.46 4.52
C GLU A 163 14.01 -16.29 5.41
N SER A 164 13.25 -16.54 6.49
CA SER A 164 12.96 -15.47 7.48
C SER A 164 14.27 -14.84 7.95
N LEU A 165 14.48 -13.56 7.67
CA LEU A 165 15.68 -12.81 8.09
C LEU A 165 15.67 -12.53 9.60
N PHE A 166 14.51 -12.74 10.23
CA PHE A 166 14.28 -12.53 11.65
C PHE A 166 13.93 -13.83 12.40
N ASP A 167 14.01 -13.80 13.73
CA ASP A 167 13.66 -14.92 14.63
C ASP A 167 12.24 -15.49 14.35
N LYS A 168 12.01 -16.75 14.73
CA LYS A 168 10.81 -17.56 14.46
C LYS A 168 9.49 -16.93 14.94
N ASN A 169 9.57 -15.94 15.84
CA ASN A 169 8.46 -15.20 16.40
C ASN A 169 8.43 -13.71 16.00
N SER A 170 9.19 -13.33 14.96
CA SER A 170 9.21 -11.98 14.42
C SER A 170 7.89 -11.59 13.73
N SER A 171 7.69 -10.28 13.55
CA SER A 171 6.57 -9.74 12.76
C SER A 171 6.52 -10.34 11.35
N GLU A 172 7.67 -10.53 10.71
CA GLU A 172 7.80 -11.17 9.39
C GLU A 172 7.33 -12.64 9.43
N SER A 173 7.82 -13.42 10.42
CA SER A 173 7.43 -14.82 10.60
C SER A 173 5.92 -15.00 10.81
N ILE A 174 5.28 -14.07 11.54
CA ILE A 174 3.83 -14.06 11.75
C ILE A 174 3.08 -13.76 10.45
N ILE A 175 3.59 -12.82 9.63
CA ILE A 175 3.04 -12.54 8.31
C ILE A 175 3.09 -13.80 7.42
N TYR A 176 4.24 -14.47 7.36
CA TYR A 176 4.38 -15.69 6.56
C TYR A 176 3.49 -16.83 7.06
N LYS A 177 3.34 -17.00 8.38
CA LYS A 177 2.39 -17.97 8.94
C LYS A 177 0.95 -17.66 8.51
N SER A 178 0.56 -16.37 8.52
CA SER A 178 -0.74 -15.91 8.03
C SER A 178 -0.94 -16.22 6.55
N ASN A 179 0.06 -15.89 5.73
CA ASN A 179 0.06 -16.14 4.28
C ASN A 179 -0.13 -17.63 3.97
N ARG A 180 0.63 -18.52 4.62
CA ARG A 180 0.50 -19.98 4.45
C ARG A 180 -0.90 -20.47 4.78
N ASN A 181 -1.51 -19.96 5.85
CA ASN A 181 -2.89 -20.34 6.18
C ASN A 181 -3.90 -19.80 5.14
N ALA A 182 -3.74 -18.57 4.68
CA ALA A 182 -4.58 -17.98 3.64
C ALA A 182 -4.50 -18.80 2.33
N LEU A 183 -3.29 -19.20 1.92
CA LEU A 183 -3.06 -20.05 0.74
C LEU A 183 -3.69 -21.45 0.91
N ARG A 184 -3.56 -22.06 2.10
CA ARG A 184 -4.22 -23.35 2.40
C ARG A 184 -5.75 -23.24 2.30
N ILE A 185 -6.34 -22.15 2.80
CA ILE A 185 -7.77 -21.89 2.71
C ILE A 185 -8.20 -21.65 1.26
N ALA A 186 -7.33 -21.04 0.44
CA ALA A 186 -7.54 -20.79 -0.99
C ALA A 186 -7.52 -22.06 -1.86
N ALA A 187 -7.15 -23.23 -1.31
CA ALA A 187 -7.32 -24.51 -2.00
C ALA A 187 -8.80 -24.82 -2.32
N ASN A 188 -9.74 -24.16 -1.63
CA ASN A 188 -11.15 -24.16 -2.01
C ASN A 188 -11.39 -23.07 -3.09
N PRO A 189 -11.99 -23.41 -4.25
CA PRO A 189 -12.19 -22.47 -5.37
C PRO A 189 -13.09 -21.27 -5.04
N PHE A 190 -13.88 -21.34 -3.96
CA PHE A 190 -14.71 -20.22 -3.47
C PHE A 190 -13.93 -19.22 -2.60
N ASN A 191 -12.69 -19.54 -2.22
CA ASN A 191 -11.82 -18.68 -1.46
C ASN A 191 -10.75 -18.12 -2.38
N ARG A 192 -10.74 -16.79 -2.58
CA ARG A 192 -9.60 -16.16 -3.25
C ARG A 192 -9.04 -15.03 -2.39
N PRO A 193 -7.81 -15.17 -1.89
CA PRO A 193 -7.17 -14.16 -1.08
C PRO A 193 -6.82 -12.93 -1.93
N PHE A 194 -6.65 -11.81 -1.26
CA PHE A 194 -6.14 -10.58 -1.82
C PHE A 194 -4.66 -10.46 -1.51
N LYS A 195 -3.84 -10.03 -2.48
CA LYS A 195 -2.41 -9.80 -2.28
C LYS A 195 -2.13 -8.31 -2.19
N ILE A 196 -1.40 -7.92 -1.16
CA ILE A 196 -0.74 -6.62 -1.04
C ILE A 196 0.75 -6.84 -0.83
N ALA A 197 1.54 -5.78 -0.92
CA ALA A 197 2.94 -5.82 -0.53
C ALA A 197 3.25 -4.81 0.57
N THR A 198 4.34 -5.04 1.29
CA THR A 198 5.02 -4.04 2.09
C THR A 198 6.46 -3.92 1.61
N SER A 199 6.97 -2.69 1.47
CA SER A 199 8.34 -2.41 1.04
C SER A 199 9.03 -1.56 2.11
N LEU A 200 10.06 -2.13 2.74
CA LEU A 200 10.75 -1.54 3.89
C LEU A 200 12.25 -1.85 3.85
N PRO A 201 13.10 -1.01 4.48
CA PRO A 201 14.55 -1.19 4.41
C PRO A 201 15.01 -2.21 5.43
N ILE A 202 14.91 -3.50 5.11
CA ILE A 202 15.22 -4.62 6.02
C ILE A 202 16.72 -4.85 6.09
N ASN A 203 17.39 -5.04 4.94
CA ASN A 203 18.84 -5.21 4.86
C ASN A 203 19.53 -3.85 4.78
N TRP A 204 19.41 -3.09 5.86
CA TRP A 204 20.19 -1.89 6.10
C TRP A 204 20.60 -1.88 7.58
N VAL A 205 21.87 -1.59 7.89
CA VAL A 205 22.47 -1.71 9.24
C VAL A 205 21.64 -1.04 10.35
N LYS A 206 20.88 0.02 10.02
CA LYS A 206 19.92 0.67 10.93
C LYS A 206 18.45 0.44 10.57
N GLY A 207 18.17 -0.06 9.36
CA GLY A 207 16.83 -0.24 8.81
C GLY A 207 16.07 -1.40 9.43
N THR A 208 16.77 -2.45 9.87
CA THR A 208 16.18 -3.66 10.46
C THR A 208 15.22 -3.35 11.61
N PHE A 209 15.58 -2.46 12.54
CA PHE A 209 14.71 -2.06 13.65
C PHE A 209 13.49 -1.26 13.17
N THR A 210 13.70 -0.31 12.26
CA THR A 210 12.61 0.54 11.76
C THR A 210 11.61 -0.23 10.89
N ALA A 211 12.10 -1.18 10.09
CA ALA A 211 11.27 -2.08 9.31
C ALA A 211 10.45 -2.99 10.24
N GLU A 212 11.05 -3.52 11.30
CA GLU A 212 10.37 -4.37 12.28
C GLU A 212 9.20 -3.64 12.96
N GLU A 213 9.37 -2.37 13.33
CA GLU A 213 8.32 -1.56 13.95
C GLU A 213 7.10 -1.38 13.05
N VAL A 214 7.30 -1.15 11.74
CA VAL A 214 6.22 -1.05 10.76
C VAL A 214 5.61 -2.41 10.47
N LEU A 215 6.43 -3.44 10.23
CA LEU A 215 5.98 -4.83 10.01
C LEU A 215 5.13 -5.33 11.17
N ARG A 216 5.46 -4.95 12.40
CA ARG A 216 4.68 -5.28 13.59
C ARG A 216 3.24 -4.77 13.47
N GLY A 217 3.05 -3.56 12.97
CA GLY A 217 1.73 -2.97 12.74
C GLY A 217 0.96 -3.72 11.63
N VAL A 218 1.64 -3.99 10.51
CA VAL A 218 1.08 -4.74 9.38
C VAL A 218 0.69 -6.16 9.79
N ALA A 219 1.52 -6.84 10.58
CA ALA A 219 1.25 -8.18 11.10
C ALA A 219 0.01 -8.20 12.00
N ILE A 220 -0.15 -7.22 12.89
CA ILE A 220 -1.35 -7.11 13.74
C ILE A 220 -2.60 -6.96 12.87
N ALA A 221 -2.60 -6.01 11.93
CA ALA A 221 -3.74 -5.79 11.03
C ALA A 221 -4.09 -7.05 10.22
N GLN A 222 -3.08 -7.72 9.64
CA GLN A 222 -3.29 -8.93 8.86
C GLN A 222 -3.89 -10.06 9.71
N GLN A 223 -3.40 -10.24 10.95
CA GLN A 223 -3.91 -11.27 11.86
C GLN A 223 -5.35 -10.99 12.28
N GLU A 224 -5.67 -9.73 12.62
CA GLU A 224 -7.05 -9.34 12.95
C GLU A 224 -8.00 -9.57 11.77
N TRP A 225 -7.59 -9.16 10.57
CA TRP A 225 -8.37 -9.37 9.35
C TRP A 225 -8.59 -10.87 9.05
N ASN A 226 -7.52 -11.66 9.02
CA ASN A 226 -7.58 -13.05 8.61
C ASN A 226 -8.30 -13.94 9.63
N ASN A 227 -8.27 -13.58 10.91
CA ASN A 227 -8.96 -14.33 11.96
C ASN A 227 -10.44 -13.91 12.12
N ASP A 228 -10.89 -12.80 11.53
CA ASP A 228 -12.31 -12.45 11.50
C ASP A 228 -13.08 -13.42 10.58
N LYS A 229 -14.08 -14.09 11.14
CA LYS A 229 -14.97 -15.01 10.42
C LYS A 229 -15.67 -14.34 9.23
N LYS A 230 -15.90 -13.03 9.27
CA LYS A 230 -16.49 -12.26 8.15
C LYS A 230 -15.59 -12.25 6.91
N HIS A 231 -14.28 -12.35 7.09
CA HIS A 231 -13.28 -12.29 6.02
C HIS A 231 -12.69 -13.66 5.64
N LYS A 232 -13.32 -14.76 6.08
CA LYS A 232 -12.88 -16.14 5.81
C LYS A 232 -12.60 -16.42 4.33
N ASN A 233 -13.40 -15.84 3.42
CA ASN A 233 -13.28 -16.06 1.97
C ASN A 233 -12.50 -14.93 1.26
N SER A 234 -11.99 -13.96 2.01
CA SER A 234 -11.29 -12.76 1.54
C SER A 234 -10.06 -12.46 2.39
N GLN A 235 -9.26 -13.49 2.63
CA GLN A 235 -8.01 -13.40 3.39
C GLN A 235 -7.01 -12.47 2.70
N MET A 236 -6.16 -11.81 3.48
CA MET A 236 -5.06 -10.97 3.01
C MET A 236 -3.75 -11.76 3.03
N ILE A 237 -3.05 -11.75 1.90
CA ILE A 237 -1.66 -12.16 1.76
C ILE A 237 -0.82 -10.88 1.70
N VAL A 238 0.20 -10.79 2.54
CA VAL A 238 1.14 -9.67 2.59
C VAL A 238 2.50 -10.16 2.13
N LEU A 239 2.95 -9.68 0.98
CA LEU A 239 4.32 -9.90 0.50
C LEU A 239 5.26 -8.90 1.17
N VAL A 240 6.37 -9.38 1.72
CA VAL A 240 7.40 -8.53 2.33
C VAL A 240 8.51 -8.35 1.29
N ALA A 241 8.79 -7.10 0.94
CA ALA A 241 9.86 -6.71 0.02
C ALA A 241 10.87 -5.84 0.76
N ASP A 242 12.13 -6.14 0.53
CA ASP A 242 13.26 -5.41 1.11
C ASP A 242 13.76 -4.35 0.12
N ASP A 243 13.74 -3.09 0.55
CA ASP A 243 14.35 -1.96 -0.15
C ASP A 243 15.58 -1.40 0.58
N GLY A 244 16.18 -2.21 1.45
CA GLY A 244 17.41 -1.92 2.18
C GLY A 244 18.62 -1.72 1.26
N TYR A 245 19.58 -0.92 1.74
CA TYR A 245 20.73 -0.49 0.96
C TYR A 245 21.98 -0.44 1.83
N ASP A 246 23.13 -0.80 1.28
CA ASP A 246 24.42 -0.68 1.98
C ASP A 246 24.99 0.74 1.91
N ASN A 247 24.72 1.45 0.80
CA ASN A 247 25.16 2.82 0.58
C ASN A 247 23.97 3.79 0.70
N PRO A 248 23.96 4.73 1.67
CA PRO A 248 22.92 5.74 1.83
C PRO A 248 22.62 6.62 0.62
N ASP A 249 23.56 6.71 -0.34
CA ASP A 249 23.36 7.45 -1.59
C ASP A 249 22.55 6.66 -2.62
N LYS A 250 22.33 5.35 -2.40
CA LYS A 250 21.60 4.46 -3.31
C LYS A 250 20.15 4.19 -2.88
N GLU A 251 19.73 4.70 -1.73
CA GLU A 251 18.39 4.49 -1.16
C GLU A 251 17.26 4.66 -2.19
N ASP A 252 17.25 5.78 -2.92
CA ASP A 252 16.21 6.09 -3.91
C ASP A 252 16.21 5.13 -5.11
N ALA A 253 17.39 4.65 -5.52
CA ALA A 253 17.52 3.75 -6.65
C ALA A 253 17.01 2.35 -6.31
N VAL A 254 17.36 1.83 -5.13
CA VAL A 254 16.90 0.53 -4.65
C VAL A 254 15.38 0.52 -4.47
N ALA A 255 14.82 1.54 -3.81
CA ALA A 255 13.38 1.64 -3.62
C ALA A 255 12.61 1.66 -4.95
N ARG A 256 13.13 2.35 -5.98
CA ARG A 256 12.53 2.38 -7.31
C ARG A 256 12.56 1.03 -8.01
N GLU A 257 13.69 0.32 -7.94
CA GLU A 257 13.81 -1.03 -8.50
C GLU A 257 12.80 -2.00 -7.85
N VAL A 258 12.64 -1.93 -6.53
CA VAL A 258 11.65 -2.73 -5.80
C VAL A 258 10.23 -2.37 -6.22
N ALA A 259 9.90 -1.07 -6.31
CA ALA A 259 8.59 -0.61 -6.77
C ALA A 259 8.27 -1.09 -8.21
N GLU A 260 9.24 -1.09 -9.12
CA GLU A 260 9.09 -1.62 -10.48
C GLU A 260 8.78 -3.12 -10.46
N LYS A 261 9.52 -3.90 -9.66
CA LYS A 261 9.28 -5.35 -9.49
C LYS A 261 7.91 -5.65 -8.88
N LEU A 262 7.47 -4.87 -7.90
CA LEU A 262 6.16 -5.03 -7.27
C LEU A 262 5.02 -4.69 -8.26
N THR A 263 5.14 -3.59 -9.01
CA THR A 263 4.07 -3.13 -9.90
C THR A 263 3.90 -3.95 -11.17
N VAL A 264 4.91 -4.74 -11.57
CA VAL A 264 4.78 -5.74 -12.65
C VAL A 264 3.87 -6.91 -12.24
N GLN A 265 3.78 -7.22 -10.95
CA GLN A 265 2.91 -8.28 -10.43
C GLN A 265 1.45 -7.81 -10.41
N LYS A 266 0.66 -8.32 -11.36
CA LYS A 266 -0.72 -7.87 -11.58
C LYS A 266 -1.63 -8.16 -10.39
N ASP A 267 -1.34 -9.15 -9.57
CA ASP A 267 -2.12 -9.55 -8.41
C ASP A 267 -1.86 -8.72 -7.14
N ILE A 268 -0.78 -7.93 -7.06
CA ILE A 268 -0.51 -7.01 -5.94
C ILE A 268 -1.40 -5.77 -6.06
N LEU A 269 -2.41 -5.64 -5.20
CA LEU A 269 -3.42 -4.59 -5.25
C LEU A 269 -2.93 -3.21 -4.80
N GLY A 270 -2.02 -3.17 -3.84
CA GLY A 270 -1.47 -1.95 -3.25
C GLY A 270 -0.26 -2.25 -2.39
N VAL A 271 0.45 -1.19 -1.99
CA VAL A 271 1.70 -1.29 -1.23
C VAL A 271 1.63 -0.46 0.06
N VAL A 272 2.09 -1.03 1.17
CA VAL A 272 2.36 -0.32 2.43
C VAL A 272 3.86 -0.08 2.56
N GLY A 273 4.26 1.19 2.49
CA GLY A 273 5.66 1.61 2.37
C GLY A 273 5.72 2.92 1.59
N HIS A 274 6.88 3.43 1.18
CA HIS A 274 8.20 3.07 1.69
C HIS A 274 8.40 3.71 3.07
N PHE A 275 9.56 3.46 3.69
CA PHE A 275 9.83 3.96 5.05
C PHE A 275 10.15 5.46 5.08
N SER A 276 11.11 5.92 4.28
CA SER A 276 11.59 7.31 4.33
C SER A 276 10.81 8.23 3.38
N SER A 277 10.86 9.54 3.65
CA SER A 277 10.28 10.51 2.72
C SER A 277 10.96 10.49 1.34
N ALA A 278 12.29 10.31 1.29
CA ALA A 278 13.06 10.21 0.06
C ALA A 278 12.61 9.02 -0.81
N THR A 279 12.57 7.80 -0.24
CA THR A 279 12.08 6.60 -0.94
C THR A 279 10.61 6.71 -1.37
N THR A 280 9.76 7.32 -0.54
CA THR A 280 8.35 7.56 -0.90
C THR A 280 8.23 8.47 -2.12
N GLN A 281 9.04 9.53 -2.22
CA GLN A 281 9.07 10.38 -3.41
C GLN A 281 9.67 9.67 -4.62
N ALA A 282 10.79 8.96 -4.44
CA ALA A 282 11.53 8.30 -5.52
C ALA A 282 10.70 7.24 -6.27
N THR A 283 9.67 6.70 -5.62
CA THR A 283 8.80 5.64 -6.14
C THR A 283 7.41 6.11 -6.57
N ALA A 284 7.04 7.36 -6.25
CA ALA A 284 5.70 7.91 -6.50
C ALA A 284 5.29 7.75 -7.97
N ASP A 285 6.17 8.10 -8.91
CA ASP A 285 5.89 8.04 -10.36
C ASP A 285 5.71 6.61 -10.87
N VAL A 286 6.43 5.64 -10.29
CA VAL A 286 6.30 4.21 -10.65
C VAL A 286 4.90 3.72 -10.30
N TYR A 287 4.44 4.02 -9.09
CA TYR A 287 3.12 3.64 -8.61
C TYR A 287 1.99 4.33 -9.38
N GLU A 288 2.12 5.63 -9.69
CA GLU A 288 1.13 6.35 -10.49
C GLU A 288 1.02 5.82 -11.92
N LYS A 289 2.15 5.60 -12.60
CA LYS A 289 2.18 5.05 -13.97
C LYS A 289 1.50 3.68 -14.05
N LYS A 290 1.57 2.91 -12.97
CA LYS A 290 1.00 1.56 -12.87
C LYS A 290 -0.35 1.53 -12.15
N LYS A 291 -0.87 2.69 -11.72
CA LYS A 291 -2.12 2.85 -10.97
C LYS A 291 -2.20 1.95 -9.73
N VAL A 292 -1.08 1.79 -9.04
CA VAL A 292 -1.00 1.04 -7.78
C VAL A 292 -0.96 2.05 -6.66
N VAL A 293 -1.81 1.87 -5.64
CA VAL A 293 -1.79 2.75 -4.47
C VAL A 293 -0.59 2.43 -3.59
N LEU A 294 0.09 3.48 -3.14
CA LEU A 294 1.10 3.44 -2.09
C LEU A 294 0.55 4.12 -0.83
N ILE A 295 0.63 3.45 0.33
CA ILE A 295 0.35 4.08 1.63
C ILE A 295 1.62 4.06 2.47
N SER A 296 2.26 5.21 2.61
CA SER A 296 3.46 5.36 3.44
C SER A 296 3.09 5.54 4.92
N PRO A 297 3.58 4.68 5.81
CA PRO A 297 3.31 4.80 7.24
C PRO A 297 4.18 5.83 7.94
N THR A 298 5.32 6.25 7.38
CA THR A 298 6.35 6.98 8.14
C THR A 298 6.94 8.19 7.42
N SER A 299 6.61 8.43 6.15
CA SER A 299 6.98 9.69 5.47
C SER A 299 6.24 10.89 6.07
N THR A 300 6.98 11.82 6.67
CA THR A 300 6.42 13.00 7.36
C THR A 300 6.69 14.32 6.62
N ALA A 301 7.68 14.37 5.71
CA ALA A 301 8.07 15.57 4.96
C ALA A 301 6.88 16.31 4.31
N ILE A 302 6.93 17.64 4.19
CA ILE A 302 5.83 18.42 3.59
C ILE A 302 5.55 17.93 2.17
N ARG A 303 4.29 17.66 1.85
CA ARG A 303 3.87 17.43 0.46
C ARG A 303 3.72 18.77 -0.28
N CYS A 304 4.25 18.88 -1.50
CA CYS A 304 4.00 20.03 -2.35
C CYS A 304 2.50 20.17 -2.68
N ASN A 305 2.00 21.41 -2.80
CA ASN A 305 0.66 21.61 -3.34
C ASN A 305 0.62 21.26 -4.84
N GLU A 306 -0.58 21.00 -5.38
CA GLU A 306 -0.74 20.56 -6.78
C GLU A 306 -0.13 21.53 -7.81
N SER A 307 -0.11 22.83 -7.51
CA SER A 307 0.49 23.85 -8.38
C SER A 307 2.02 23.83 -8.34
N ALA A 308 2.63 23.59 -7.18
CA ALA A 308 4.08 23.50 -6.99
C ALA A 308 4.64 22.16 -7.50
N ASN A 309 3.84 21.09 -7.53
CA ASN A 309 4.21 19.83 -8.18
C ASN A 309 4.51 19.99 -9.69
N LYS A 310 3.93 21.03 -10.33
CA LYS A 310 4.10 21.31 -11.77
C LYS A 310 5.28 22.23 -12.09
N SER A 311 5.86 22.90 -11.09
CA SER A 311 7.05 23.72 -11.28
C SER A 311 8.31 22.95 -10.89
N ASN A 312 9.39 23.16 -11.64
CA ASN A 312 10.73 22.73 -11.23
C ASN A 312 11.33 23.65 -10.14
N GLU A 313 10.52 24.55 -9.56
CA GLU A 313 10.99 25.69 -8.79
C GLU A 313 10.96 25.48 -7.27
N SER A 314 10.18 24.54 -6.73
CA SER A 314 10.16 24.31 -5.28
C SER A 314 11.11 23.19 -4.86
N SER A 315 12.27 23.57 -4.32
CA SER A 315 13.24 22.67 -3.67
C SER A 315 12.82 22.23 -2.26
N ASP A 316 11.70 22.73 -1.74
CA ASP A 316 11.38 22.77 -0.30
C ASP A 316 10.16 21.92 0.10
N CYS A 317 9.77 20.97 -0.74
CA CYS A 317 8.68 20.04 -0.45
C CYS A 317 8.83 18.73 -1.23
N LEU A 318 8.10 17.72 -0.76
CA LEU A 318 8.02 16.37 -1.28
C LEU A 318 7.02 16.30 -2.44
N LYS A 319 7.51 15.93 -3.63
CA LYS A 319 6.68 15.80 -4.84
C LYS A 319 5.97 14.44 -4.83
N LEU A 320 4.72 14.44 -4.39
CA LEU A 320 3.89 13.24 -4.33
C LEU A 320 2.62 13.43 -5.15
N ASN A 321 2.24 12.38 -5.88
CA ASN A 321 1.01 12.33 -6.67
C ASN A 321 -0.19 11.75 -5.88
N LYS A 322 -1.34 11.65 -6.56
CA LYS A 322 -2.62 11.22 -5.98
C LYS A 322 -2.72 9.72 -5.65
N TYR A 323 -1.78 8.89 -6.10
CA TYR A 323 -1.70 7.47 -5.76
C TYR A 323 -0.91 7.21 -4.48
N VAL A 324 -0.28 8.25 -3.91
CA VAL A 324 0.45 8.16 -2.64
C VAL A 324 -0.41 8.72 -1.51
N PHE A 325 -0.61 7.91 -0.48
CA PHE A 325 -1.29 8.28 0.77
C PHE A 325 -0.32 8.15 1.95
N ARG A 326 -0.60 8.84 3.06
CA ARG A 326 0.24 8.81 4.25
C ARG A 326 -0.59 8.71 5.53
N THR A 327 -0.25 7.76 6.40
CA THR A 327 -0.93 7.60 7.70
C THR A 327 -0.22 8.28 8.86
N ALA A 328 1.08 8.60 8.72
CA ALA A 328 1.76 9.53 9.62
C ALA A 328 1.25 10.96 9.43
N LEU A 329 1.36 11.76 10.49
CA LEU A 329 1.18 13.20 10.44
C LEU A 329 2.26 13.85 9.60
N SER A 330 1.89 14.88 8.86
CA SER A 330 2.85 15.77 8.21
C SER A 330 3.69 16.53 9.24
N GLU A 331 4.92 16.86 8.89
CA GLU A 331 5.80 17.73 9.68
C GLU A 331 5.13 19.07 10.00
N GLU A 332 4.33 19.61 9.08
CA GLU A 332 3.54 20.83 9.32
C GLU A 332 2.65 20.67 10.55
N THR A 333 2.03 19.51 10.72
CA THR A 333 1.16 19.22 11.87
C THR A 333 1.97 18.93 13.13
N VAL A 334 3.02 18.12 13.02
CA VAL A 334 3.89 17.72 14.14
C VAL A 334 4.61 18.94 14.74
N ILE A 335 5.21 19.79 13.91
CA ILE A 335 5.90 21.01 14.34
C ILE A 335 4.93 22.01 14.94
N LYS A 336 3.74 22.17 14.36
CA LYS A 336 2.70 23.05 14.91
C LYS A 336 2.29 22.62 16.31
N ASN A 337 2.16 21.31 16.55
CA ASN A 337 1.84 20.77 17.86
C ASN A 337 3.00 20.98 18.85
N LEU A 338 4.25 20.75 18.43
CA LEU A 338 5.43 21.00 19.25
C LEU A 338 5.53 22.47 19.65
N LEU A 339 5.46 23.39 18.69
CA LEU A 339 5.52 24.83 18.92
C LEU A 339 4.38 25.32 19.83
N ARG A 340 3.16 24.83 19.62
CA ARG A 340 2.02 25.14 20.51
C ARG A 340 2.31 24.72 21.94
N TYR A 341 2.79 23.49 22.12
CA TYR A 341 3.09 22.94 23.44
C TYR A 341 4.16 23.77 24.17
N ILE A 342 5.32 23.98 23.54
CA ILE A 342 6.41 24.72 24.18
C ILE A 342 6.04 26.19 24.43
N ASN A 343 5.23 26.81 23.57
CA ASN A 343 4.73 28.17 23.80
C ASN A 343 3.76 28.27 24.99
N GLN A 344 3.15 27.16 25.41
CA GLN A 344 2.25 27.10 26.56
C GLN A 344 2.98 26.68 27.85
N THR A 345 4.03 25.86 27.76
CA THR A 345 4.64 25.20 28.92
C THR A 345 6.05 25.70 29.26
N ALA A 346 6.78 26.27 28.30
CA ALA A 346 8.18 26.64 28.50
C ALA A 346 8.32 28.11 28.92
N ASP A 347 9.38 28.39 29.69
CA ASP A 347 9.92 29.73 29.83
C ASP A 347 10.56 30.20 28.51
N LYS A 348 11.03 31.45 28.47
CA LYS A 348 11.70 32.00 27.30
C LYS A 348 12.85 31.09 26.85
N SER A 349 12.69 30.54 25.65
CA SER A 349 13.59 29.57 25.02
C SER A 349 14.44 30.26 23.96
N LYS A 350 15.75 30.22 24.15
CA LYS A 350 16.75 30.60 23.14
C LYS A 350 17.28 29.31 22.52
N VAL A 351 16.85 29.03 21.29
CA VAL A 351 16.95 27.74 20.61
C VAL A 351 18.07 27.74 19.58
N ALA A 352 18.96 26.74 19.64
CA ALA A 352 19.83 26.37 18.53
C ALA A 352 19.33 25.08 17.87
N ILE A 353 19.26 25.07 16.54
CA ILE A 353 18.85 23.94 15.71
C ILE A 353 20.13 23.25 15.20
N ILE A 354 20.21 21.93 15.38
CA ILE A 354 21.28 21.09 14.84
C ILE A 354 20.62 20.10 13.87
N TYR A 355 21.06 20.12 12.62
CA TYR A 355 20.34 19.54 11.47
C TYR A 355 21.33 19.20 10.35
N GLU A 356 20.85 18.61 9.26
CA GLU A 356 21.63 18.19 8.08
C GLU A 356 21.06 18.87 6.81
N GLU A 357 21.74 19.89 6.31
CA GLU A 357 21.37 20.60 5.07
C GLU A 357 21.33 19.68 3.83
N ASN A 358 22.17 18.64 3.77
CA ASN A 358 22.20 17.69 2.65
C ASN A 358 21.10 16.61 2.70
N ASP A 359 20.32 16.52 3.79
CA ASP A 359 19.21 15.59 3.92
C ASP A 359 17.86 16.32 3.74
N PRO A 360 17.01 15.91 2.78
CA PRO A 360 15.74 16.59 2.53
C PRO A 360 14.82 16.66 3.77
N TYR A 361 14.72 15.58 4.55
CA TYR A 361 13.89 15.57 5.75
C TYR A 361 14.39 16.59 6.77
N SER A 362 15.69 16.56 7.08
CA SER A 362 16.26 17.45 8.09
C SER A 362 16.18 18.94 7.70
N ARG A 363 16.50 19.25 6.44
CA ARG A 363 16.38 20.60 5.86
C ARG A 363 14.94 21.11 5.89
N PHE A 364 13.96 20.28 5.51
CA PHE A 364 12.55 20.68 5.50
C PHE A 364 11.99 20.90 6.89
N TYR A 365 12.30 20.02 7.84
CA TYR A 365 11.91 20.20 9.24
C TYR A 365 12.39 21.57 9.77
N LYS A 366 13.66 21.92 9.56
CA LYS A 366 14.22 23.24 9.96
C LYS A 366 13.44 24.38 9.30
N SER A 367 13.22 24.32 7.99
CA SER A 367 12.50 25.36 7.23
C SER A 367 11.08 25.59 7.76
N ILE A 368 10.34 24.51 8.02
CA ILE A 368 8.97 24.57 8.56
C ILE A 368 8.96 25.15 9.97
N PHE A 369 9.87 24.67 10.81
CA PHE A 369 10.00 25.16 12.17
C PHE A 369 10.18 26.69 12.17
N MET A 370 11.10 27.18 11.35
CA MET A 370 11.34 28.63 11.20
C MET A 370 10.12 29.37 10.63
N LYS A 371 9.47 28.83 9.61
CA LYS A 371 8.27 29.43 8.99
C LYS A 371 7.10 29.51 9.97
N GLN A 372 6.79 28.43 10.68
CA GLN A 372 5.68 28.39 11.62
C GLN A 372 5.97 29.23 12.87
N LEU A 373 7.23 29.30 13.30
CA LEU A 373 7.63 30.19 14.39
C LEU A 373 7.32 31.66 14.08
N GLN A 374 7.40 32.11 12.82
CA GLN A 374 7.01 33.47 12.43
C GLN A 374 5.53 33.76 12.67
N SER A 375 4.67 32.73 12.66
CA SER A 375 3.22 32.85 12.87
C SER A 375 2.78 32.79 14.34
N ILE A 376 3.69 32.49 15.26
CA ILE A 376 3.43 32.39 16.70
C ILE A 376 4.02 33.62 17.38
N ASN A 377 3.42 34.05 18.50
CA ASN A 377 3.87 35.22 19.24
C ASN A 377 5.35 35.08 19.66
N LYS A 378 6.23 35.92 19.07
CA LYS A 378 7.71 35.81 19.11
C LYS A 378 8.35 36.03 20.47
N ASN A 379 7.57 36.19 21.54
CA ASN A 379 8.11 36.61 22.83
C ASN A 379 8.74 35.46 23.65
N LEU A 380 8.39 34.20 23.34
CA LEU A 380 8.83 33.04 24.14
C LEU A 380 9.86 32.16 23.46
N ILE A 381 10.03 32.21 22.13
CA ILE A 381 10.96 31.35 21.41
C ILE A 381 11.80 32.20 20.45
N GLU A 382 13.11 32.18 20.64
CA GLU A 382 14.11 32.87 19.83
C GLU A 382 15.06 31.84 19.22
N VAL A 383 15.06 31.68 17.90
CA VAL A 383 16.03 30.81 17.22
C VAL A 383 17.25 31.62 16.83
N VAL A 384 18.45 31.12 17.14
CA VAL A 384 19.71 31.84 16.90
C VAL A 384 20.53 31.37 15.71
N ASN A 385 20.15 30.29 15.03
CA ASN A 385 20.91 29.79 13.89
C ASN A 385 21.25 30.90 12.87
N PRO A 386 22.49 30.98 12.38
CA PRO A 386 22.88 32.00 11.42
C PRO A 386 22.10 31.83 10.11
N SER A 387 21.31 32.83 9.71
CA SER A 387 20.58 32.79 8.44
C SER A 387 21.44 33.20 7.22
N ASN A 388 22.54 33.92 7.44
CA ASN A 388 23.33 34.60 6.39
C ASN A 388 24.84 34.26 6.44
N ALA A 389 25.24 33.27 7.23
CA ALA A 389 26.63 32.83 7.37
C ALA A 389 26.69 31.30 7.34
N ILE A 390 27.90 30.73 7.24
CA ILE A 390 28.10 29.28 7.39
C ILE A 390 27.46 28.85 8.72
N ASP A 391 26.39 28.07 8.65
CA ASP A 391 25.66 27.61 9.84
C ASP A 391 26.57 26.64 10.60
N LYS A 392 27.09 27.10 11.73
CA LYS A 392 28.03 26.34 12.56
C LYS A 392 27.42 25.06 13.13
N CYS A 393 26.10 24.92 13.08
CA CYS A 393 25.34 23.77 13.56
C CYS A 393 24.73 22.92 12.43
N ASP A 394 25.22 23.06 11.19
CA ASP A 394 24.99 22.08 10.12
C ASP A 394 25.88 20.84 10.31
N ALA A 395 25.25 19.68 10.42
CA ALA A 395 25.87 18.38 10.65
C ALA A 395 26.11 17.57 9.37
N SER A 396 25.88 18.14 8.17
CA SER A 396 26.01 17.48 6.85
C SER A 396 27.41 16.92 6.55
N ALA A 397 28.45 17.39 7.25
CA ALA A 397 29.84 16.99 7.01
C ALA A 397 30.22 15.73 7.80
N LEU A 398 29.89 14.55 7.26
CA LEU A 398 30.30 13.22 7.77
C LEU A 398 31.83 13.02 7.90
N GLY A 399 32.66 13.97 7.45
CA GLY A 399 34.13 13.86 7.48
C GLY A 399 34.83 14.42 8.72
N GLN A 400 34.22 15.31 9.52
CA GLN A 400 34.94 15.96 10.62
C GLN A 400 34.35 15.74 12.01
N LEU A 401 33.08 15.30 12.14
CA LEU A 401 32.41 15.10 13.44
C LEU A 401 32.67 16.26 14.44
N ASN A 402 32.95 17.46 13.95
CA ASN A 402 33.52 18.54 14.73
C ASN A 402 32.45 19.58 15.00
N LEU A 403 31.60 19.27 15.98
CA LEU A 403 30.60 20.21 16.49
C LEU A 403 31.20 21.27 17.42
N SER A 404 32.52 21.38 17.57
CA SER A 404 33.13 22.37 18.47
C SER A 404 32.74 23.79 18.09
N GLY A 405 32.61 24.08 16.79
CA GLY A 405 32.09 25.36 16.28
C GLY A 405 30.66 25.63 16.75
N CYS A 406 29.76 24.65 16.58
CA CYS A 406 28.38 24.71 17.08
C CYS A 406 28.36 24.89 18.61
N PHE A 407 29.13 24.10 19.36
CA PHE A 407 29.17 24.15 20.82
C PHE A 407 29.69 25.49 21.36
N SER A 408 30.69 26.06 20.70
CA SER A 408 31.23 27.38 21.03
C SER A 408 30.19 28.47 20.77
N PHE A 409 29.48 28.35 19.64
CA PHE A 409 28.37 29.22 19.28
C PHE A 409 27.21 29.13 20.29
N ILE A 410 26.74 27.93 20.64
CA ILE A 410 25.68 27.67 21.63
C ILE A 410 26.02 28.35 22.97
N LYS A 411 27.27 28.23 23.43
CA LYS A 411 27.73 28.89 24.67
C LYS A 411 27.73 30.41 24.53
N ALA A 412 28.31 30.95 23.46
CA ALA A 412 28.42 32.39 23.23
C ALA A 412 27.03 33.06 23.15
N GLU A 413 26.08 32.40 22.49
CA GLU A 413 24.72 32.89 22.35
C GLU A 413 23.86 32.67 23.59
N LYS A 414 24.35 32.03 24.66
CA LYS A 414 23.56 31.71 25.86
C LYS A 414 22.26 30.95 25.51
N VAL A 415 22.37 30.02 24.56
CA VAL A 415 21.30 29.08 24.21
C VAL A 415 20.90 28.29 25.47
N ASN A 416 19.61 27.98 25.61
CA ASN A 416 19.10 27.13 26.70
C ASN A 416 18.31 25.91 26.18
N THR A 417 17.99 25.89 24.89
CA THR A 417 17.23 24.82 24.24
C THR A 417 17.92 24.38 22.95
N LEU A 418 18.02 23.08 22.71
CA LEU A 418 18.57 22.48 21.49
C LEU A 418 17.45 21.76 20.73
N LEU A 419 17.27 22.06 19.45
CA LEU A 419 16.41 21.29 18.55
C LEU A 419 17.26 20.36 17.69
N LEU A 420 17.06 19.05 17.84
CA LEU A 420 17.84 18.02 17.14
C LEU A 420 17.02 17.37 16.02
N ILE A 421 17.54 17.43 14.80
CA ILE A 421 16.89 16.93 13.59
C ILE A 421 17.81 15.97 12.83
N PRO A 422 18.14 14.80 13.38
CA PRO A 422 18.96 13.83 12.64
C PRO A 422 18.19 13.23 11.46
N SER A 423 18.89 13.02 10.37
CA SER A 423 18.42 12.17 9.29
C SER A 423 18.46 10.70 9.71
N GLN A 424 17.78 9.85 8.95
CA GLN A 424 17.91 8.40 9.10
C GLN A 424 19.35 7.94 8.76
N LYS A 425 20.04 8.65 7.86
CA LYS A 425 21.36 8.30 7.36
C LYS A 425 22.45 8.48 8.42
N ASN A 426 22.32 9.50 9.27
CA ASN A 426 23.37 9.89 10.22
C ASN A 426 22.81 10.26 11.60
N ASN A 427 23.24 9.52 12.63
CA ASN A 427 22.96 9.84 14.03
C ASN A 427 24.23 9.94 14.91
N VAL A 428 25.42 9.86 14.31
CA VAL A 428 26.68 9.86 15.08
C VAL A 428 26.90 11.21 15.77
N TRP A 429 26.49 12.29 15.12
CA TRP A 429 26.58 13.63 15.69
C TRP A 429 25.64 13.83 16.88
N VAL A 430 24.51 13.10 16.93
CA VAL A 430 23.54 13.17 18.03
C VAL A 430 24.19 12.70 19.32
N GLU A 431 24.97 11.61 19.28
CA GLU A 431 25.71 11.11 20.44
C GLU A 431 26.65 12.19 21.01
N LYS A 432 27.36 12.93 20.16
CA LYS A 432 28.22 14.03 20.60
C LYS A 432 27.45 15.19 21.24
N VAL A 433 26.24 15.47 20.75
CA VAL A 433 25.37 16.50 21.35
C VAL A 433 24.84 16.03 22.71
N ILE A 434 24.47 14.76 22.84
CA ILE A 434 24.03 14.16 24.10
C ILE A 434 25.18 14.24 25.14
N GLU A 435 26.40 13.84 24.75
CA GLU A 435 27.59 13.98 25.60
C GLU A 435 27.85 15.43 26.02
N PHE A 436 27.71 16.37 25.08
CA PHE A 436 27.83 17.80 25.35
C PHE A 436 26.81 18.31 26.37
N ASN A 437 25.62 17.68 26.46
CA ASN A 437 24.56 18.09 27.38
C ASN A 437 24.78 17.63 28.84
N ARG A 438 25.70 16.68 29.09
CA ARG A 438 25.88 16.02 30.40
C ARG A 438 26.03 16.96 31.60
N GLU A 439 26.61 18.14 31.39
CA GLU A 439 26.87 19.12 32.46
C GLU A 439 26.18 20.47 32.21
N LYS A 440 25.33 20.54 31.17
CA LYS A 440 24.81 21.81 30.65
C LYS A 440 23.31 21.96 30.82
N ASN A 441 22.58 20.86 30.96
CA ASN A 441 21.14 20.83 31.20
C ASN A 441 20.36 21.68 30.18
N TYR A 442 20.78 21.69 28.91
CA TYR A 442 19.97 22.24 27.83
C TYR A 442 18.68 21.44 27.72
N THR A 443 17.56 22.15 27.51
CA THR A 443 16.30 21.51 27.13
C THR A 443 16.43 20.94 25.74
N ILE A 444 16.11 19.67 25.53
CA ILE A 444 16.17 19.05 24.21
C ILE A 444 14.77 18.99 23.60
N LEU A 445 14.63 19.52 22.39
CA LEU A 445 13.53 19.27 21.49
C LEU A 445 14.02 18.30 20.41
N GLY A 446 13.25 17.25 20.14
CA GLY A 446 13.58 16.28 19.12
C GLY A 446 12.55 16.26 17.99
N SER A 447 13.05 16.09 16.78
CA SER A 447 12.23 15.62 15.66
C SER A 447 11.76 14.16 15.87
N ASP A 448 10.87 13.64 15.03
CA ASP A 448 10.34 12.28 15.17
C ASP A 448 11.40 11.18 14.98
N THR A 449 12.52 11.48 14.33
CA THR A 449 13.69 10.58 14.26
C THR A 449 14.40 10.42 15.60
N MET A 450 14.26 11.37 16.54
CA MET A 450 14.78 11.26 17.91
C MET A 450 13.98 10.29 18.80
N TYR A 451 12.84 9.77 18.33
CA TYR A 451 12.10 8.72 19.04
C TYR A 451 12.78 7.37 18.81
N GLN A 452 13.87 7.13 19.55
CA GLN A 452 14.64 5.89 19.55
C GLN A 452 15.24 5.62 20.93
N GLN A 453 15.39 4.34 21.29
CA GLN A 453 15.91 3.97 22.61
C GLN A 453 17.37 4.32 22.83
N ASN A 454 18.20 4.10 21.81
CA ASN A 454 19.64 4.38 21.87
C ASN A 454 19.94 5.83 22.29
N PHE A 455 19.03 6.79 22.06
CA PHE A 455 19.18 8.17 22.50
C PHE A 455 18.81 8.41 23.97
N ILE A 456 17.98 7.57 24.57
CA ILE A 456 17.53 7.76 25.97
C ILE A 456 18.06 6.69 26.94
N ASN A 457 18.67 5.62 26.41
CA ASN A 457 19.36 4.60 27.19
C ASN A 457 20.74 4.27 26.61
N VAL A 458 21.65 3.88 27.49
CA VAL A 458 22.95 3.29 27.15
C VAL A 458 23.21 2.13 28.10
N ASN A 459 23.54 0.95 27.56
CA ASN A 459 23.79 -0.27 28.36
C ASN A 459 22.69 -0.57 29.39
N GLY A 460 21.42 -0.38 29.01
CA GLY A 460 20.25 -0.62 29.87
C GLY A 460 20.03 0.42 30.98
N LYS A 461 20.78 1.52 30.98
CA LYS A 461 20.63 2.64 31.93
C LYS A 461 20.09 3.88 31.23
N THR A 462 19.26 4.63 31.93
CA THR A 462 18.79 5.96 31.52
C THR A 462 19.96 6.89 31.20
N ARG A 463 19.87 7.58 30.06
CA ARG A 463 20.72 8.73 29.73
C ARG A 463 20.10 10.00 30.31
N GLU A 464 20.57 10.39 31.50
CA GLU A 464 20.12 11.60 32.20
C GLU A 464 20.27 12.86 31.34
N GLU A 465 21.23 12.87 30.40
CA GLU A 465 21.48 13.96 29.45
C GLU A 465 20.31 14.21 28.49
N THR A 466 19.38 13.27 28.38
CA THR A 466 18.18 13.37 27.54
C THR A 466 16.88 13.44 28.33
N GLU A 467 16.98 13.46 29.66
CA GLU A 467 15.83 13.57 30.54
C GLU A 467 15.06 14.86 30.22
N GLY A 468 13.77 14.70 29.97
CA GLY A 468 12.89 15.79 29.59
C GLY A 468 12.88 16.20 28.13
N MET A 469 13.59 15.48 27.25
CA MET A 469 13.50 15.68 25.80
C MET A 469 12.05 15.61 25.33
N LEU A 470 11.57 16.62 24.60
CA LEU A 470 10.21 16.69 24.06
C LEU A 470 10.20 16.37 22.56
N ILE A 471 9.28 15.49 22.15
CA ILE A 471 9.09 15.11 20.74
C ILE A 471 7.59 15.14 20.43
N SER A 472 7.21 15.66 19.27
CA SER A 472 5.84 15.53 18.76
C SER A 472 5.74 14.34 17.80
N LEU A 473 4.69 13.52 17.94
CA LEU A 473 4.48 12.30 17.17
C LEU A 473 3.04 12.17 16.70
N SER A 474 2.82 11.29 15.72
CA SER A 474 1.48 10.91 15.24
C SER A 474 0.65 10.18 16.30
N TRP A 475 1.31 9.39 17.15
CA TRP A 475 0.67 8.56 18.16
C TRP A 475 1.65 8.18 19.26
N HIS A 476 1.14 7.90 20.45
CA HIS A 476 1.88 7.25 21.53
C HIS A 476 0.88 6.48 22.37
N ARG A 477 1.30 5.39 23.01
CA ARG A 477 0.46 4.65 23.97
C ARG A 477 -0.08 5.56 25.08
N ARG A 478 -1.29 5.23 25.57
CA ARG A 478 -1.91 5.89 26.74
C ARG A 478 -1.57 5.19 28.05
N ILE A 479 -1.39 3.87 28.01
CA ILE A 479 -1.13 3.04 29.18
C ILE A 479 0.36 3.04 29.51
N ASP A 480 0.69 3.47 30.73
CA ASP A 480 2.04 3.33 31.28
C ASP A 480 2.21 1.94 31.91
N SER A 481 2.43 0.91 31.09
CA SER A 481 2.89 -0.46 31.45
C SER A 481 2.12 -1.30 32.50
N LYS A 482 1.18 -0.73 33.28
CA LYS A 482 0.60 -1.36 34.48
C LYS A 482 -0.89 -1.70 34.43
N SER A 483 -1.64 -1.34 33.38
CA SER A 483 -3.04 -1.76 33.26
C SER A 483 -3.18 -3.07 32.48
N SER A 484 -4.01 -3.96 33.00
CA SER A 484 -4.31 -5.26 32.40
C SER A 484 -5.09 -5.09 31.11
N CYS A 485 -4.58 -5.65 30.01
CA CYS A 485 -5.35 -5.82 28.79
C CYS A 485 -6.53 -6.74 29.06
N ASN A 486 -7.75 -6.25 28.86
CA ASN A 486 -8.94 -7.09 28.85
C ASN A 486 -9.32 -7.43 27.39
N ASN A 487 -10.21 -8.42 27.22
CA ASN A 487 -10.57 -8.92 25.88
C ASN A 487 -11.20 -7.85 24.97
N GLU A 488 -11.72 -6.76 25.53
CA GLU A 488 -12.40 -5.65 24.85
C GLU A 488 -11.51 -4.41 24.64
N SER A 489 -10.24 -4.44 25.08
CA SER A 489 -9.34 -3.30 24.98
C SER A 489 -8.98 -3.01 23.52
N LEU A 490 -9.41 -1.83 23.02
CA LEU A 490 -9.12 -1.33 21.67
C LEU A 490 -7.69 -0.77 21.52
N GLU A 491 -6.93 -0.71 22.61
CA GLU A 491 -5.56 -0.18 22.56
C GLU A 491 -4.66 -1.09 21.72
N LEU A 492 -3.86 -0.49 20.83
CA LEU A 492 -2.98 -1.21 19.92
C LEU A 492 -2.05 -2.19 20.66
N GLU A 493 -1.64 -1.85 21.87
CA GLU A 493 -0.79 -2.70 22.72
C GLU A 493 -1.48 -4.00 23.13
N CYS A 494 -2.77 -3.92 23.47
CA CYS A 494 -3.55 -5.10 23.84
C CYS A 494 -3.87 -5.98 22.64
N ARG A 495 -4.02 -5.37 21.47
CA ARG A 495 -4.16 -6.09 20.19
C ARG A 495 -2.87 -6.80 19.82
N ALA A 496 -1.73 -6.12 19.98
CA ALA A 496 -0.41 -6.72 19.82
C ALA A 496 -0.18 -7.91 20.76
N ALA A 497 -0.51 -7.78 22.05
CA ALA A 497 -0.35 -8.86 23.02
C ALA A 497 -1.07 -10.17 22.62
N LYS A 498 -2.21 -10.07 21.90
CA LYS A 498 -2.94 -11.24 21.36
C LYS A 498 -2.28 -11.88 20.14
N VAL A 499 -1.43 -11.14 19.42
CA VAL A 499 -0.75 -11.61 18.21
C VAL A 499 0.62 -12.21 18.53
N PHE A 500 1.34 -11.62 19.49
CA PHE A 500 2.71 -12.00 19.87
C PHE A 500 2.77 -12.87 21.15
N THR A 501 1.76 -13.73 21.37
CA THR A 501 1.48 -14.44 22.66
C THR A 501 2.60 -15.32 23.21
N ASP A 502 3.54 -15.77 22.37
CA ASP A 502 4.64 -16.64 22.78
C ASP A 502 5.89 -15.86 23.23
N GLN A 503 5.82 -14.52 23.23
CA GLN A 503 6.93 -13.66 23.63
C GLN A 503 6.70 -13.09 25.04
N ARG A 504 7.80 -12.97 25.79
CA ARG A 504 7.78 -12.40 27.14
C ARG A 504 7.14 -11.02 27.05
N GLU A 505 6.01 -10.81 27.72
CA GLU A 505 5.28 -9.53 27.73
C GLU A 505 6.20 -8.32 28.02
N ASN A 506 7.31 -8.55 28.74
CA ASN A 506 8.34 -7.56 29.08
C ASN A 506 9.24 -7.12 27.91
N GLU A 507 9.34 -7.91 26.83
CA GLU A 507 10.15 -7.62 25.65
C GLU A 507 9.43 -6.62 24.71
N PHE A 508 8.09 -6.65 24.72
CA PHE A 508 7.26 -5.73 23.95
C PHE A 508 6.82 -4.48 24.72
N ARG A 509 6.64 -4.59 26.05
CA ARG A 509 5.93 -3.56 26.82
C ARG A 509 6.68 -2.25 27.12
N PRO A 510 8.02 -2.15 27.16
CA PRO A 510 8.61 -0.82 27.24
C PRO A 510 8.79 -0.18 25.86
N LEU A 511 8.90 -0.96 24.77
CA LEU A 511 9.51 -0.45 23.52
C LEU A 511 9.03 -1.01 22.17
N GLY A 512 8.30 -2.13 22.13
CA GLY A 512 7.97 -2.78 20.85
C GLY A 512 6.86 -2.09 20.07
N ILE A 513 5.87 -1.50 20.76
CA ILE A 513 4.76 -0.77 20.16
C ILE A 513 5.00 0.72 20.26
N ASN A 514 5.06 1.39 19.10
CA ASN A 514 5.24 2.81 19.02
C ASN A 514 4.46 3.44 17.86
N TRP A 515 4.74 4.70 17.58
CA TRP A 515 4.05 5.47 16.55
C TRP A 515 4.23 4.85 15.15
N ARG A 516 5.38 4.25 14.83
CA ARG A 516 5.62 3.58 13.53
C ARG A 516 4.82 2.28 13.42
N THR A 517 4.66 1.57 14.53
CA THR A 517 3.72 0.44 14.60
C THR A 517 2.28 0.88 14.41
N ALA A 518 1.87 1.98 15.04
CA ALA A 518 0.52 2.52 14.92
C ALA A 518 0.21 2.99 13.49
N THR A 519 1.12 3.73 12.86
CA THR A 519 0.92 4.17 11.47
C THR A 519 1.04 3.03 10.46
N GLY A 520 1.88 2.02 10.72
CA GLY A 520 1.94 0.79 9.92
C GLY A 520 0.65 -0.03 9.99
N TYR A 521 0.10 -0.20 11.20
CA TYR A 521 -1.21 -0.81 11.41
C TYR A 521 -2.31 -0.04 10.67
N ASP A 522 -2.34 1.29 10.86
CA ASP A 522 -3.30 2.18 10.21
C ASP A 522 -3.20 2.11 8.68
N ALA A 523 -2.00 2.02 8.11
CA ALA A 523 -1.79 1.93 6.67
C ALA A 523 -2.34 0.62 6.09
N ALA A 524 -2.07 -0.50 6.77
CA ALA A 524 -2.61 -1.81 6.38
C ALA A 524 -4.14 -1.83 6.45
N GLU A 525 -4.72 -1.38 7.57
CA GLU A 525 -6.19 -1.30 7.75
C GLU A 525 -6.86 -0.40 6.69
N ALA A 526 -6.27 0.76 6.39
CA ALA A 526 -6.78 1.65 5.35
C ALA A 526 -6.83 0.95 3.98
N LEU A 527 -5.76 0.24 3.63
CA LEU A 527 -5.68 -0.49 2.38
C LEU A 527 -6.66 -1.67 2.34
N PHE A 528 -6.78 -2.44 3.43
CA PHE A 528 -7.71 -3.58 3.53
C PHE A 528 -9.15 -3.13 3.38
N TYR A 529 -9.54 -2.06 4.08
CA TYR A 529 -10.87 -1.49 3.97
C TYR A 529 -11.17 -0.98 2.55
N ALA A 530 -10.21 -0.31 1.90
CA ALA A 530 -10.37 0.17 0.54
C ALA A 530 -10.55 -1.00 -0.46
N ILE A 531 -9.83 -2.10 -0.27
CA ILE A 531 -9.96 -3.34 -1.04
C ILE A 531 -11.34 -3.98 -0.83
N ASP A 532 -11.80 -4.11 0.42
CA ASP A 532 -13.09 -4.71 0.73
C ASP A 532 -14.26 -3.87 0.21
N THR A 533 -14.13 -2.55 0.29
CA THR A 533 -15.09 -1.60 -0.30
C THR A 533 -15.13 -1.76 -1.83
N ALA A 534 -13.97 -1.76 -2.50
CA ALA A 534 -13.88 -1.93 -3.95
C ALA A 534 -14.47 -3.27 -4.41
N ARG A 535 -14.23 -4.35 -3.64
CA ARG A 535 -14.78 -5.68 -3.92
C ARG A 535 -16.29 -5.65 -4.08
N ASN A 536 -16.99 -4.92 -3.22
CA ASN A 536 -18.45 -4.87 -3.22
C ASN A 536 -19.01 -4.14 -4.47
N SER A 537 -18.23 -3.25 -5.08
CA SER A 537 -18.59 -2.54 -6.32
C SER A 537 -18.25 -3.31 -7.60
N CYS A 538 -17.25 -4.20 -7.58
CA CYS A 538 -16.80 -4.98 -8.73
C CYS A 538 -17.57 -6.32 -8.90
N TRP A 539 -18.91 -6.29 -9.00
CA TRP A 539 -19.78 -7.47 -8.87
C TRP A 539 -19.74 -8.48 -10.05
N ILE A 540 -19.54 -8.02 -11.29
CA ILE A 540 -19.44 -8.91 -12.47
C ILE A 540 -18.17 -9.77 -12.35
N GLN A 541 -17.08 -9.17 -11.88
CA GLN A 541 -15.78 -9.84 -11.74
C GLN A 541 -15.67 -10.71 -10.49
N GLN A 542 -16.57 -10.54 -9.51
CA GLN A 542 -16.76 -11.45 -8.38
C GLN A 542 -17.07 -12.88 -8.84
N HIS A 543 -17.67 -13.03 -10.02
CA HIS A 543 -18.12 -14.32 -10.57
C HIS A 543 -17.25 -14.84 -11.72
N PHE A 544 -16.58 -13.97 -12.50
CA PHE A 544 -15.91 -14.35 -13.76
C PHE A 544 -14.38 -14.16 -13.82
N GLY A 545 -13.73 -13.65 -12.77
CA GLY A 545 -12.28 -13.84 -12.58
C GLY A 545 -11.34 -13.10 -13.54
N ILE A 546 -11.25 -11.77 -13.41
CA ILE A 546 -9.98 -11.00 -13.45
C ILE A 546 -10.13 -9.97 -12.34
N ARG A 547 -9.52 -10.25 -11.17
CA ARG A 547 -9.89 -9.64 -9.87
C ARG A 547 -9.02 -8.44 -9.49
N SER A 548 -7.91 -8.20 -10.18
CA SER A 548 -6.95 -7.14 -9.82
C SER A 548 -7.36 -5.76 -10.32
N ASP A 549 -7.78 -5.64 -11.58
CA ASP A 549 -7.72 -4.35 -12.27
C ASP A 549 -8.87 -3.41 -11.85
N CYS A 550 -10.10 -3.90 -11.68
CA CYS A 550 -11.20 -3.09 -11.14
C CYS A 550 -10.90 -2.63 -9.71
N ILE A 551 -10.44 -3.55 -8.85
CA ILE A 551 -10.13 -3.22 -7.46
C ILE A 551 -9.04 -2.17 -7.41
N LYS A 552 -7.90 -2.38 -8.09
CA LYS A 552 -6.79 -1.42 -8.17
C LYS A 552 -7.25 -0.04 -8.62
N ASN A 553 -8.05 0.02 -9.69
CA ASN A 553 -8.53 1.28 -10.24
C ASN A 553 -9.48 2.02 -9.27
N SER A 554 -10.18 1.31 -8.39
CA SER A 554 -11.06 1.91 -7.38
C SER A 554 -10.35 2.29 -6.07
N LEU A 555 -9.17 1.74 -5.76
CA LEU A 555 -8.51 1.98 -4.47
C LEU A 555 -8.19 3.45 -4.23
N GLN A 556 -7.66 4.14 -5.24
CA GLN A 556 -7.29 5.54 -5.13
C GLN A 556 -8.51 6.40 -4.77
N GLN A 557 -9.64 6.19 -5.45
CA GLN A 557 -10.88 6.90 -5.16
C GLN A 557 -11.44 6.54 -3.79
N ASN A 558 -11.50 5.25 -3.44
CA ASN A 558 -12.04 4.80 -2.15
C ASN A 558 -11.29 5.39 -0.95
N LEU A 559 -9.97 5.57 -1.08
CA LEU A 559 -9.16 6.21 -0.04
C LEU A 559 -9.38 7.73 0.01
N SER A 560 -9.67 8.37 -1.13
CA SER A 560 -9.99 9.80 -1.21
C SER A 560 -11.42 10.14 -0.75
N ASP A 561 -12.36 9.18 -0.72
CA ASP A 561 -13.79 9.40 -0.40
C ASP A 561 -14.08 9.86 1.06
N ASN A 562 -13.06 9.98 1.90
CA ASN A 562 -13.09 10.59 3.25
C ASN A 562 -14.16 10.02 4.23
N LYS A 563 -14.64 8.79 4.00
CA LYS A 563 -15.69 8.14 4.81
C LYS A 563 -15.28 7.86 6.26
N GLY A 564 -13.97 7.77 6.51
CA GLY A 564 -13.44 7.51 7.85
C GLY A 564 -13.37 6.02 8.19
N ILE A 565 -12.22 5.54 8.68
CA ILE A 565 -12.02 4.14 9.11
C ILE A 565 -11.54 4.12 10.56
N LYS A 566 -12.20 3.40 11.46
CA LYS A 566 -11.77 3.35 12.88
C LYS A 566 -10.58 2.39 13.06
N VAL A 567 -9.47 2.90 13.61
CA VAL A 567 -8.16 2.22 13.70
C VAL A 567 -7.39 2.63 14.98
N SER A 568 -6.06 2.42 15.03
CA SER A 568 -5.23 2.67 16.21
C SER A 568 -5.14 4.14 16.63
N GLN A 569 -5.08 5.07 15.67
CA GLN A 569 -5.01 6.52 15.94
C GLN A 569 -6.39 7.20 15.97
N GLY A 570 -7.48 6.44 16.08
CA GLY A 570 -8.85 6.96 15.96
C GLY A 570 -9.42 6.74 14.57
N ILE A 571 -10.04 7.74 13.96
CA ILE A 571 -10.61 7.61 12.61
C ILE A 571 -9.54 8.01 11.57
N ILE A 572 -9.22 7.14 10.61
CA ILE A 572 -8.42 7.48 9.42
C ILE A 572 -9.29 8.17 8.42
N LYS A 573 -8.87 9.38 8.08
CA LYS A 573 -9.36 10.17 6.97
C LYS A 573 -8.15 10.68 6.21
N PHE A 574 -8.28 10.79 4.90
CA PHE A 574 -7.26 11.39 4.07
C PHE A 574 -7.79 12.71 3.53
N THR A 575 -6.94 13.73 3.52
CA THR A 575 -7.16 14.95 2.76
C THR A 575 -7.23 14.61 1.26
N ASN A 576 -7.73 15.55 0.45
CA ASN A 576 -7.78 15.36 -1.02
C ASN A 576 -6.41 15.03 -1.64
N ASN A 577 -5.32 15.45 -0.99
CA ASN A 577 -3.95 15.21 -1.45
C ASN A 577 -3.37 13.89 -0.91
N GLY A 578 -4.11 13.10 -0.12
CA GLY A 578 -3.69 11.80 0.39
C GLY A 578 -2.97 11.84 1.75
N ASP A 579 -2.80 12.99 2.38
CA ASP A 579 -2.21 13.09 3.73
C ASP A 579 -3.26 12.84 4.81
N ARG A 580 -2.83 12.34 5.99
CA ARG A 580 -3.71 12.06 7.13
C ARG A 580 -4.44 13.32 7.61
N ASP A 581 -5.76 13.22 7.73
CA ASP A 581 -6.65 14.29 8.19
C ASP A 581 -7.18 14.05 9.61
N GLY A 582 -7.52 15.15 10.30
CA GLY A 582 -8.40 15.14 11.47
C GLY A 582 -7.81 14.58 12.77
N ILE A 583 -6.48 14.43 12.89
CA ILE A 583 -5.84 13.98 14.13
C ILE A 583 -4.90 15.06 14.69
N ASN A 584 -5.00 15.29 16.01
CA ASN A 584 -3.99 16.03 16.74
C ASN A 584 -2.91 15.04 17.18
N GLY A 585 -1.65 15.35 16.88
CA GLY A 585 -0.52 14.55 17.34
C GLY A 585 -0.39 14.59 18.86
N VAL A 586 0.54 13.81 19.39
CA VAL A 586 0.86 13.76 20.82
C VAL A 586 2.24 14.34 21.06
N ILE A 587 2.43 14.96 22.23
CA ILE A 587 3.76 15.30 22.72
C ILE A 587 4.20 14.19 23.68
N VAL A 588 5.42 13.71 23.49
CA VAL A 588 6.06 12.75 24.38
C VAL A 588 7.28 13.39 25.02
N LYS A 589 7.59 12.92 26.22
CA LYS A 589 8.74 13.32 27.02
C LYS A 589 9.59 12.09 27.29
N ALA A 590 10.91 12.21 27.09
CA ALA A 590 11.85 11.22 27.61
C ALA A 590 11.88 11.34 29.15
N SER A 591 11.55 10.26 29.86
CA SER A 591 11.66 10.22 31.31
C SER A 591 11.98 8.82 31.83
N GLY A 592 12.99 8.73 32.69
CA GLY A 592 13.37 7.48 33.35
C GLY A 592 13.74 6.36 32.38
N GLY A 593 14.40 6.70 31.26
CA GLY A 593 14.83 5.74 30.25
C GLY A 593 13.71 5.23 29.35
N SER A 594 12.57 5.92 29.33
CA SER A 594 11.41 5.61 28.48
C SER A 594 10.79 6.88 27.88
N PHE A 595 9.92 6.72 26.89
CA PHE A 595 9.05 7.81 26.44
C PHE A 595 7.67 7.68 27.09
N SER A 596 7.16 8.77 27.63
CA SER A 596 5.80 8.88 28.17
C SER A 596 5.09 10.09 27.55
N ARG A 597 3.75 10.09 27.57
CA ARG A 597 3.00 11.27 27.09
C ARG A 597 3.31 12.46 28.00
N ALA A 598 3.66 13.58 27.40
CA ALA A 598 3.81 14.81 28.15
C ALA A 598 2.43 15.24 28.69
N PRO A 599 2.33 15.81 29.91
CA PRO A 599 1.07 16.29 30.45
C PRO A 599 0.45 17.31 29.50
N ASP A 600 -0.88 17.26 29.32
CA ASP A 600 -1.60 18.28 28.56
C ASP A 600 -1.26 19.68 29.12
N SER A 601 -1.07 20.65 28.24
CA SER A 601 -0.77 22.03 28.62
C SER A 601 -1.90 22.56 29.51
N LYS A 602 -1.63 22.78 30.80
CA LYS A 602 -2.56 23.46 31.71
C LYS A 602 -2.60 24.95 31.35
N ARG A 603 -3.39 25.34 30.36
CA ARG A 603 -3.84 26.74 30.19
C ARG A 603 -5.00 26.85 29.23
#